data_AF-A0A6N9JTF2-F1
#
_entry.id   AF-A0A6N9JTF2-F1
#
_cell.length_a   1.000
_cell.length_b   1.000
_cell.length_c   1.000
_cell.angle_alpha   90.00
_cell.angle_beta   90.00
_cell.angle_gamma   90.00
#
_symmetry.space_group_name_H-M   'P 1'
#
loop_
_entity.id
_entity.type
_entity.pdbx_description
1 polymer ?
#
loop_
_entity_poly.entity_id
_entity_poly.type
_entity_poly.pdbx_seq_one_letter_code
_entity_poly.pdbx_strand_id
1 'polypeptide(L)'
;MKDVSTEQAKIIKKMVLDKKTNKEIAETTGLKYWEVRDYIQYIGLAGIREEMLGRKPGRRKKDGYNKGKDGPNADRHLCKTCIYRGRHDQVGNCSYIEIERHSRGMPAAECTVYVKGRKRKALW
;
A
#
# COMPACT_ATOMS: atom_id res chain seq x y z
N MET A 1 -26.53 3.51 11.67
CA MET A 1 -26.34 2.04 11.66
C MET A 1 -27.56 1.47 12.37
N LYS A 2 -28.28 0.48 11.83
CA LYS A 2 -29.33 -0.16 12.63
C LYS A 2 -28.67 -0.76 13.86
N ASP A 3 -29.27 -0.57 15.03
CA ASP A 3 -28.74 -1.11 16.27
C ASP A 3 -28.80 -2.63 16.22
N VAL A 4 -27.65 -3.25 15.97
CA VAL A 4 -27.49 -4.69 16.12
C VAL A 4 -27.76 -5.02 17.58
N SER A 5 -28.70 -5.93 17.85
CA SER A 5 -29.04 -6.26 19.23
C SER A 5 -27.84 -6.87 19.96
N THR A 6 -27.81 -6.76 21.29
CA THR A 6 -26.74 -7.33 22.11
C THR A 6 -26.59 -8.84 21.92
N GLU A 7 -27.69 -9.54 21.65
CA GLU A 7 -27.68 -10.98 21.36
C GLU A 7 -27.13 -11.29 19.97
N GLN A 8 -27.52 -10.52 18.94
CA GLN A 8 -26.93 -10.65 17.60
C GLN A 8 -25.42 -10.36 17.64
N ALA A 9 -24.99 -9.36 18.41
CA ALA A 9 -23.58 -9.02 18.57
C ALA A 9 -22.75 -10.18 19.17
N LYS A 10 -23.28 -10.90 20.17
CA LYS A 10 -22.63 -12.08 20.77
C LYS A 10 -22.53 -13.22 19.75
N ILE A 11 -23.61 -13.48 19.01
CA ILE A 11 -23.63 -14.52 17.97
C ILE A 11 -22.61 -14.22 16.88
N ILE A 12 -22.54 -12.98 16.39
CA ILE A 12 -21.57 -12.56 15.37
C ILE A 12 -20.14 -12.78 15.88
N LYS A 13 -19.81 -12.36 17.10
CA LYS A 13 -18.48 -12.56 17.70
C LYS A 13 -18.07 -14.04 17.71
N LYS A 14 -18.95 -14.91 18.22
CA LYS A 14 -18.69 -16.35 18.29
C LYS A 14 -18.50 -16.95 16.90
N MET A 15 -19.39 -16.65 15.96
CA MET A 15 -19.32 -17.19 14.60
C MET A 15 -18.10 -16.70 13.81
N VAL A 16 -17.64 -15.47 14.04
CA VAL A 16 -16.39 -14.97 13.43
C VAL A 16 -15.18 -15.75 13.96
N LEU A 17 -15.13 -16.03 15.26
CA LEU A 17 -14.09 -16.87 15.86
C LEU A 17 -14.14 -18.31 15.35
N ASP A 18 -15.35 -18.84 15.13
CA ASP A 18 -15.59 -20.17 14.53
C ASP A 18 -15.34 -20.22 13.01
N LYS A 19 -14.74 -19.16 12.42
CA LYS A 19 -14.39 -19.05 10.99
C LYS A 19 -15.57 -19.19 10.02
N LYS A 20 -16.81 -18.98 10.47
CA LYS A 20 -17.98 -18.94 9.59
C LYS A 20 -17.87 -17.78 8.61
N THR A 21 -18.56 -17.85 7.48
CA THR A 21 -18.60 -16.80 6.45
C THR A 21 -19.61 -15.71 6.80
N ASN A 22 -19.51 -14.51 6.19
CA ASN A 22 -20.52 -13.46 6.35
C ASN A 22 -21.92 -13.89 5.91
N LYS A 23 -22.01 -14.83 4.95
CA LYS A 23 -23.28 -15.36 4.47
C LYS A 23 -23.95 -16.21 5.55
N GLU A 24 -23.22 -17.16 6.14
CA GLU A 24 -23.73 -18.00 7.24
C GLU A 24 -24.13 -17.15 8.47
N ILE A 25 -23.35 -16.11 8.79
CA ILE A 25 -23.68 -15.19 9.89
C ILE A 25 -24.97 -14.42 9.60
N ALA A 26 -25.15 -13.93 8.36
CA ALA A 26 -26.36 -13.23 7.94
C ALA A 26 -27.60 -14.14 8.05
N GLU A 27 -27.49 -15.38 7.56
CA GLU A 27 -28.56 -16.39 7.66
C GLU A 27 -28.90 -16.72 9.12
N THR A 28 -27.90 -16.82 10.00
CA THR A 28 -28.10 -17.16 11.42
C THR A 28 -28.69 -16.00 12.24
N THR A 29 -28.29 -14.77 11.92
CA THR A 29 -28.69 -13.58 12.71
C THR A 29 -29.93 -12.87 12.16
N GLY A 30 -30.41 -13.27 10.98
CA GLY A 30 -31.48 -12.60 10.25
C GLY A 30 -31.08 -11.21 9.72
N LEU A 31 -29.81 -10.85 9.80
CA LEU A 31 -29.27 -9.58 9.31
C LEU A 31 -28.96 -9.67 7.82
N LYS A 32 -28.94 -8.53 7.14
CA LYS A 32 -28.47 -8.49 5.75
C LYS A 32 -26.95 -8.64 5.72
N TYR A 33 -26.45 -9.25 4.65
CA TYR A 33 -25.01 -9.50 4.47
C TYR A 33 -24.13 -8.25 4.71
N TRP A 34 -24.54 -7.08 4.21
CA TRP A 34 -23.79 -5.84 4.39
C TRP A 34 -23.86 -5.30 5.81
N GLU A 35 -24.96 -5.50 6.53
CA GLU A 35 -25.08 -5.11 7.95
C GLU A 35 -24.09 -5.92 8.80
N VAL A 36 -23.97 -7.22 8.52
CA VAL A 36 -22.95 -8.09 9.14
C VAL A 36 -21.55 -7.62 8.79
N ARG A 37 -21.26 -7.34 7.51
CA ARG A 37 -19.95 -6.88 7.06
C ARG A 37 -19.55 -5.56 7.72
N ASP A 38 -20.44 -4.57 7.70
CA ASP A 38 -20.19 -3.24 8.23
C ASP A 38 -20.05 -3.29 9.75
N TYR A 39 -20.83 -4.14 10.44
CA TYR A 39 -20.69 -4.37 11.87
C TYR A 39 -19.35 -5.01 12.23
N ILE A 40 -18.93 -6.07 11.54
CA ILE A 40 -17.62 -6.73 11.73
C ILE A 40 -16.46 -5.76 11.52
N GLN A 41 -16.57 -4.87 10.52
CA GLN A 41 -15.58 -3.84 10.26
C GLN A 41 -15.56 -2.78 11.38
N TYR A 42 -16.72 -2.32 11.82
CA TYR A 42 -16.85 -1.32 12.89
C TYR A 42 -16.26 -1.81 14.21
N ILE A 43 -16.49 -3.08 14.57
CA ILE A 43 -15.99 -3.66 15.82
C ILE A 43 -14.53 -4.17 15.72
N GLY A 44 -13.88 -4.04 14.57
CA GLY A 44 -12.49 -4.46 14.37
C GLY A 44 -12.26 -5.97 14.25
N LEU A 45 -13.32 -6.79 14.14
CA LEU A 45 -13.20 -8.25 13.98
C LEU A 45 -12.75 -8.67 12.56
N ALA A 46 -12.70 -7.73 11.60
CA ALA A 46 -12.27 -8.00 10.22
C ALA A 46 -10.82 -8.52 10.15
N GLY A 47 -9.92 -8.05 11.04
CA GLY A 47 -8.51 -8.45 11.07
C GLY A 47 -8.29 -9.92 11.42
N ILE A 48 -9.18 -10.52 12.24
CA ILE A 48 -9.05 -11.91 12.71
C ILE A 48 -9.25 -12.91 11.57
N ARG A 49 -10.15 -12.61 10.62
CA ARG A 49 -10.36 -13.47 9.45
C ARG A 49 -9.26 -13.34 8.40
N GLU A 50 -8.70 -12.16 8.20
CA GLU A 50 -7.58 -11.97 7.26
C GLU A 50 -6.34 -12.74 7.71
N GLU A 51 -6.04 -12.73 9.01
CA GLU A 51 -4.96 -13.49 9.62
C GLU A 51 -5.18 -15.01 9.51
N MET A 52 -6.40 -15.50 9.80
CA MET A 52 -6.74 -16.92 9.74
C MET A 52 -6.84 -17.51 8.32
N LEU A 53 -7.12 -16.70 7.30
CA LEU A 53 -7.20 -17.13 5.90
C LEU A 53 -5.84 -17.11 5.19
N GLY A 54 -4.77 -16.68 5.85
CA GLY A 54 -3.44 -16.54 5.25
C GLY A 54 -3.41 -15.60 4.04
N ARG A 55 -4.45 -14.77 3.86
CA ARG A 55 -4.52 -13.82 2.77
C ARG A 55 -3.54 -12.71 3.09
N LYS A 56 -2.39 -12.73 2.40
CA LYS A 56 -1.44 -11.61 2.43
C LYS A 56 -2.24 -10.32 2.21
N PRO A 57 -2.05 -9.29 3.05
CA PRO A 57 -2.73 -8.01 2.88
C PRO A 57 -2.56 -7.56 1.43
N GLY A 58 -3.68 -7.12 0.83
CA GLY A 58 -3.75 -6.73 -0.57
C GLY A 58 -2.53 -5.90 -0.97
N ARG A 59 -1.94 -6.26 -2.11
CA ARG A 59 -0.71 -5.66 -2.65
C ARG A 59 -0.84 -4.14 -2.77
N ARG A 60 -0.41 -3.40 -1.73
CA ARG A 60 0.48 -2.22 -1.76
C ARG A 60 0.40 -1.45 -0.43
N LYS A 61 1.25 -1.84 0.51
CA LYS A 61 2.03 -0.81 1.20
C LYS A 61 3.27 -0.57 0.36
N LYS A 62 3.31 0.57 -0.34
CA LYS A 62 4.51 1.08 -1.05
C LYS A 62 5.68 1.33 -0.08
N ASP A 63 5.41 1.15 1.20
CA ASP A 63 6.30 1.27 2.34
C ASP A 63 7.50 0.31 2.23
N GLY A 64 7.39 -0.80 1.50
CA GLY A 64 8.49 -1.75 1.28
C GLY A 64 9.58 -1.28 0.31
N TYR A 65 9.30 -0.37 -0.63
CA TYR A 65 10.31 0.04 -1.63
C TYR A 65 11.41 0.93 -1.04
N ASN A 66 11.11 1.62 0.07
CA ASN A 66 12.03 2.50 0.77
C ASN A 66 12.54 1.91 2.10
N LYS A 67 12.06 0.73 2.52
CA LYS A 67 12.58 0.06 3.73
C LYS A 67 14.06 -0.26 3.53
N GLY A 68 14.92 0.29 4.39
CA GLY A 68 16.38 0.09 4.37
C GLY A 68 17.15 1.02 3.45
N LYS A 69 16.57 2.16 3.03
CA LYS A 69 17.33 3.23 2.37
C LYS A 69 17.39 4.42 3.29
N ASP A 70 18.58 4.70 3.79
CA ASP A 70 18.89 5.93 4.52
C ASP A 70 19.42 6.98 3.54
N GLY A 71 19.17 8.25 3.82
CA GLY A 71 19.67 9.37 3.01
C GLY A 71 18.61 10.43 2.66
N PRO A 72 19.05 11.64 2.29
CA PRO A 72 18.19 12.81 2.08
C PRO A 72 17.14 12.64 0.97
N ASN A 73 17.33 11.66 0.08
CA ASN A 73 16.41 11.35 -1.02
C ASN A 73 16.02 9.87 -1.06
N ALA A 74 15.98 9.20 0.10
CA ALA A 74 15.63 7.78 0.23
C ALA A 74 14.27 7.43 -0.40
N ASP A 75 13.29 8.32 -0.27
CA ASP A 75 11.95 8.20 -0.83
C ASP A 75 11.83 8.67 -2.29
N ARG A 76 12.95 9.09 -2.88
CA ARG A 76 13.09 9.57 -4.26
C ARG A 76 12.24 10.80 -4.60
N HIS A 77 11.85 11.63 -3.63
CA HIS A 77 11.05 12.82 -3.93
C HIS A 77 11.78 13.83 -4.82
N LEU A 78 13.10 14.00 -4.66
CA LEU A 78 13.91 14.88 -5.51
C LEU A 78 13.99 14.38 -6.95
N CYS A 79 14.07 13.05 -7.16
CA CYS A 79 14.12 12.47 -8.51
C CYS A 79 12.89 12.83 -9.35
N LYS A 80 11.73 13.08 -8.73
CA LYS A 80 10.49 13.46 -9.43
C LYS A 80 10.56 14.86 -10.04
N THR A 81 11.34 15.75 -9.45
CA THR A 81 11.47 17.17 -9.86
C THR A 81 12.80 17.48 -10.53
N CYS A 82 13.68 16.49 -10.64
CA CYS A 82 15.00 16.62 -11.22
C CYS A 82 14.95 16.83 -12.76
N ILE A 83 15.92 17.57 -13.31
CA ILE A 83 16.12 17.67 -14.77
C ILE A 83 16.48 16.30 -15.38
N TYR A 84 17.14 15.44 -14.59
CA TYR A 84 17.53 14.07 -14.97
C TYR A 84 16.43 13.04 -14.66
N ARG A 85 15.17 13.47 -14.43
CA ARG A 85 14.08 12.54 -14.12
C ARG A 85 13.89 11.53 -15.27
N GLY A 86 13.97 10.24 -14.92
CA GLY A 86 13.83 9.15 -15.89
C GLY A 86 12.42 9.04 -16.45
N ARG A 87 12.26 8.25 -17.51
CA ARG A 87 10.93 7.82 -17.96
C ARG A 87 10.44 6.64 -17.10
N HIS A 88 9.14 6.39 -17.10
CA HIS A 88 8.53 5.29 -16.33
C HIS A 88 8.96 3.90 -16.83
N ASP A 89 9.36 3.80 -18.09
CA ASP A 89 9.87 2.60 -18.75
C ASP A 89 11.38 2.38 -18.54
N GLN A 90 12.09 3.34 -17.96
CA GLN A 90 13.54 3.31 -17.84
C GLN A 90 13.99 2.58 -16.58
N VAL A 91 14.77 1.51 -16.74
CA VAL A 91 15.43 0.80 -15.64
C VAL A 91 16.25 1.79 -14.81
N GLY A 92 15.93 1.92 -13.52
CA GLY A 92 16.62 2.83 -12.59
C GLY A 92 16.01 4.22 -12.41
N ASN A 93 15.04 4.64 -13.25
CA ASN A 93 14.28 5.90 -13.17
C ASN A 93 15.14 7.19 -13.17
N CYS A 94 16.30 7.22 -13.84
CA CYS A 94 17.16 8.41 -13.93
C CYS A 94 17.91 8.49 -15.26
N SER A 95 17.76 9.59 -16.00
CA SER A 95 18.40 9.85 -17.29
C SER A 95 19.80 10.46 -17.18
N TYR A 96 20.44 10.45 -16.01
CA TYR A 96 21.76 11.08 -15.82
C TYR A 96 22.82 10.49 -16.76
N ILE A 97 22.92 9.16 -16.82
CA ILE A 97 23.92 8.46 -17.65
C ILE A 97 23.69 8.73 -19.13
N GLU A 98 22.42 8.81 -19.55
CA GLU A 98 22.11 9.20 -20.92
C GLU A 98 22.60 10.63 -21.17
N ILE A 99 22.28 11.58 -20.31
CA ILE A 99 22.59 12.99 -20.58
C ILE A 99 24.08 13.33 -20.45
N GLU A 100 24.75 12.79 -19.44
CA GLU A 100 26.15 13.12 -19.10
C GLU A 100 27.16 12.07 -19.61
N ARG A 101 26.69 10.96 -20.19
CA ARG A 101 27.52 9.84 -20.72
C ARG A 101 28.44 9.17 -19.70
N HIS A 102 28.23 9.38 -18.41
CA HIS A 102 28.92 8.65 -17.35
C HIS A 102 27.98 8.34 -16.17
N SER A 103 28.39 7.36 -15.35
CA SER A 103 27.65 7.05 -14.12
C SER A 103 27.71 8.20 -13.13
N ARG A 104 26.62 8.44 -12.37
CA ARG A 104 26.64 9.36 -11.22
C ARG A 104 27.47 8.83 -10.04
N GLY A 105 27.85 7.55 -10.05
CA GLY A 105 28.72 6.96 -9.03
C GLY A 105 28.10 6.74 -7.64
N MET A 106 26.80 7.01 -7.46
CA MET A 106 26.15 6.98 -6.14
C MET A 106 24.68 6.48 -6.19
N PRO A 107 24.15 5.95 -5.07
CA PRO A 107 22.74 5.59 -4.98
C PRO A 107 21.83 6.83 -5.07
N ALA A 108 20.58 6.62 -5.49
CA ALA A 108 19.62 7.73 -5.60
C ALA A 108 19.32 8.39 -4.23
N ALA A 109 19.46 7.65 -3.13
CA ALA A 109 19.21 8.13 -1.78
C ALA A 109 20.17 9.26 -1.35
N GLU A 110 21.40 9.25 -1.89
CA GLU A 110 22.50 10.19 -1.57
C GLU A 110 22.91 11.03 -2.79
N CYS A 111 22.00 11.18 -3.76
CA CYS A 111 22.30 11.83 -5.02
C CYS A 111 22.70 13.31 -4.83
N THR A 112 23.96 13.64 -5.08
CA THR A 112 24.49 15.03 -5.04
C THR A 112 24.29 15.78 -6.36
N VAL A 113 24.05 15.06 -7.46
CA VAL A 113 23.86 15.64 -8.81
C VAL A 113 22.42 16.12 -9.09
N TYR A 114 21.60 16.32 -8.05
CA TYR A 114 20.23 16.79 -8.21
C TYR A 114 20.20 18.25 -8.71
N VAL A 115 19.41 18.49 -9.76
CA VAL A 115 19.10 19.84 -10.24
C VAL A 115 17.60 19.93 -10.48
N LYS A 116 16.93 20.88 -9.82
CA LYS A 116 15.48 21.09 -9.97
C LYS A 116 15.16 21.71 -11.34
N GLY A 117 14.19 21.19 -12.07
CA GLY A 117 13.74 21.85 -13.28
C GLY A 117 12.91 21.02 -14.26
N ARG A 118 12.76 21.53 -15.48
CA ARG A 118 12.14 20.79 -16.58
C ARG A 118 13.06 19.64 -17.00
N LYS A 119 12.45 18.52 -17.41
CA LYS A 119 13.22 17.34 -17.86
C LYS A 119 14.13 17.75 -19.01
N ARG A 120 15.42 17.51 -18.86
CA ARG A 120 16.40 17.70 -19.93
C ARG A 120 16.28 16.55 -20.92
N LYS A 121 16.31 16.86 -22.21
CA LYS A 121 16.37 15.86 -23.28
C LYS A 121 17.84 15.52 -23.51
N ALA A 122 18.12 14.26 -23.82
CA ALA A 122 19.43 13.91 -24.35
C ALA A 122 19.61 14.62 -25.70
N LEU A 123 20.83 15.11 -25.97
CA LEU A 123 21.16 15.97 -27.12
C LEU A 123 21.60 15.16 -28.35
N TRP A 124 21.01 13.99 -28.58
CA TRP A 124 21.34 13.13 -29.72
C TRP A 124 20.12 12.83 -30.58
#